data_AF-A0A918DUW2-F1
#
_entry.id   AF-A0A918DUW2-F1
#
_cell.length_a   1.000
_cell.length_b   1.000
_cell.length_c   1.000
_cell.angle_alpha   90.00
_cell.angle_beta   90.00
_cell.angle_gamma   90.00
#
_symmetry.space_group_name_H-M   'P 1'
#
loop_
_entity.id
_entity.type
_entity.pdbx_description
1 polymer ?
#
loop_
_entity_poly.entity_id
_entity_poly.type
_entity_poly.pdbx_seq_one_letter_code
_entity_poly.pdbx_strand_id
1 'polypeptide(L)'
;MRWHPGLKSNDIRFLKKSLRGISAVTFSDPSLERVDDFINQCYVLVAGNSSIHLEGAILGVRCVYYELNSSRLYDYYGYVSEGIAEYAKNIEELVSICNEDNNGYKHSEARVKAIKRYSASYATKWQGREGKLVANTLQKLRSDIGVGDLYCVIDVDSSTFNIVNIPI
;
A
#
# COMPACT_ATOMS: atom_id res chain seq x y z
N MET A 1 -4.43 1.04 -17.22
CA MET A 1 -5.48 0.19 -16.62
C MET A 1 -4.91 -1.18 -16.27
N ARG A 2 -5.08 -1.63 -15.03
CA ARG A 2 -4.68 -2.95 -14.55
C ARG A 2 -5.91 -3.69 -14.03
N TRP A 3 -6.07 -4.97 -14.36
CA TRP A 3 -7.14 -5.82 -13.81
C TRP A 3 -6.65 -6.61 -12.59
N HIS A 4 -7.59 -7.12 -11.80
CA HIS A 4 -7.27 -8.02 -10.69
C HIS A 4 -6.63 -9.32 -11.22
N PRO A 5 -5.55 -9.85 -10.60
CA PRO A 5 -4.88 -11.06 -11.09
C PRO A 5 -5.78 -12.28 -11.25
N GLY A 6 -6.82 -12.38 -10.42
CA GLY A 6 -7.84 -13.45 -10.49
C GLY A 6 -8.99 -13.21 -11.47
N LEU A 7 -8.96 -12.16 -12.30
CA LEU A 7 -10.01 -11.90 -13.29
C LEU A 7 -9.99 -12.97 -14.39
N LYS A 8 -11.17 -13.49 -14.78
CA LYS A 8 -11.25 -14.57 -15.77
C LYS A 8 -10.80 -14.10 -17.15
N SER A 9 -10.18 -14.99 -17.94
CA SER A 9 -9.68 -14.68 -19.27
C SER A 9 -10.73 -14.15 -20.24
N ASN A 10 -11.99 -14.59 -20.12
CA ASN A 10 -13.10 -14.07 -20.93
C ASN A 10 -13.44 -12.62 -20.57
N ASP A 11 -13.42 -12.27 -19.28
CA ASP A 11 -13.68 -10.90 -18.82
C ASP A 11 -12.53 -9.96 -19.22
N ILE A 12 -11.28 -10.44 -19.13
CA ILE A 12 -10.10 -9.69 -19.64
C ILE A 12 -10.24 -9.43 -21.14
N ARG A 13 -10.65 -10.44 -21.92
CA ARG A 13 -10.84 -10.29 -23.37
C ARG A 13 -11.97 -9.31 -23.69
N PHE A 14 -13.07 -9.38 -22.96
CA PHE A 14 -14.17 -8.44 -23.07
C PHE A 14 -13.70 -7.02 -22.76
N LEU A 15 -13.01 -6.82 -21.64
CA LEU A 15 -12.47 -5.52 -21.23
C LEU A 15 -11.56 -4.91 -22.30
N LYS A 16 -10.57 -5.68 -22.77
CA LYS A 16 -9.64 -5.24 -23.83
C LYS A 16 -10.37 -4.89 -25.12
N LYS A 17 -11.42 -5.64 -25.47
CA LYS A 17 -12.25 -5.37 -26.65
C LYS A 17 -13.06 -4.08 -26.47
N SER A 18 -13.67 -3.86 -25.32
CA SER A 18 -14.55 -2.70 -25.04
C SER A 18 -13.80 -1.38 -25.02
N LEU A 19 -12.52 -1.39 -24.65
CA LEU A 19 -11.66 -0.19 -24.61
C LEU A 19 -10.74 -0.08 -25.83
N ARG A 20 -10.93 -0.94 -26.84
CA ARG A 20 -10.11 -0.95 -28.05
C ARG A 20 -10.29 0.35 -28.82
N GLY A 21 -9.18 1.01 -29.16
CA GLY A 21 -9.16 2.23 -29.96
C GLY A 21 -9.18 3.53 -29.14
N ILE A 22 -9.29 3.44 -27.81
CA ILE A 22 -9.12 4.60 -26.94
C ILE A 22 -7.61 4.81 -26.71
N SER A 23 -7.03 5.80 -27.40
CA SER A 23 -5.58 6.08 -27.37
C SER A 23 -5.05 6.41 -25.97
N ALA A 24 -5.90 6.95 -25.10
CA ALA A 24 -5.56 7.26 -23.71
C ALA A 24 -5.46 6.03 -22.78
N VAL A 25 -5.82 4.84 -23.25
CA VAL A 25 -5.83 3.61 -22.44
C VAL A 25 -4.64 2.72 -22.79
N THR A 26 -3.76 2.53 -21.81
CA THR A 26 -2.74 1.48 -21.82
C THR A 26 -3.13 0.37 -20.84
N PHE A 27 -2.71 -0.87 -21.14
CA PHE A 27 -3.01 -2.04 -20.33
C PHE A 27 -1.76 -2.54 -19.61
N SER A 28 -1.93 -2.86 -18.32
CA SER A 28 -0.94 -3.51 -17.46
C SER A 28 -1.45 -4.91 -17.15
N ASP A 29 -0.71 -5.93 -17.59
CA ASP A 29 -1.04 -7.34 -17.33
C ASP A 29 -0.38 -7.77 -16.01
N PRO A 30 -1.16 -8.13 -14.97
CA PRO A 30 -0.61 -8.51 -13.68
C PRO A 30 0.22 -9.79 -13.69
N SER A 31 0.15 -10.60 -14.76
CA SER A 31 1.01 -11.78 -14.93
C SER A 31 2.38 -11.45 -15.55
N LEU A 32 2.53 -10.26 -16.15
CA LEU A 32 3.73 -9.85 -16.87
C LEU A 32 4.46 -8.68 -16.17
N GLU A 33 3.71 -7.78 -15.54
CA GLU A 33 4.23 -6.58 -14.90
C GLU A 33 3.99 -6.63 -13.39
N ARG A 34 5.04 -6.37 -12.62
CA ARG A 34 4.95 -6.29 -11.16
C ARG A 34 4.09 -5.09 -10.75
N VAL A 35 3.47 -5.19 -9.57
CA VAL A 35 2.53 -4.15 -9.12
C VAL A 35 3.24 -2.84 -8.76
N ASP A 36 4.45 -2.93 -8.21
CA ASP A 36 5.32 -1.78 -7.92
C ASP A 36 5.75 -1.05 -9.20
N ASP A 37 6.12 -1.78 -10.25
CA ASP A 37 6.44 -1.19 -11.56
C ASP A 37 5.24 -0.45 -12.16
N PHE A 38 4.04 -1.04 -12.09
CA PHE A 38 2.81 -0.39 -12.53
C PHE A 38 2.52 0.89 -11.73
N ILE A 39 2.56 0.81 -10.40
CA ILE A 39 2.24 1.94 -9.52
C ILE A 39 3.23 3.10 -9.72
N ASN A 40 4.52 2.81 -9.92
CA ASN A 40 5.53 3.85 -10.16
C ASN A 40 5.30 4.65 -11.46
N GLN A 41 4.50 4.13 -12.38
CA GLN A 41 4.08 4.83 -13.60
C GLN A 41 2.83 5.70 -13.37
N CYS A 42 2.16 5.58 -12.23
CA CYS A 42 0.93 6.31 -11.92
C CYS A 42 1.24 7.63 -11.22
N TYR A 43 0.66 8.72 -11.74
CA TYR A 43 0.59 9.99 -11.00
C TYR A 43 -0.46 9.93 -9.89
N VAL A 44 -1.62 9.35 -10.19
CA VAL A 44 -2.73 9.07 -9.29
C VAL A 44 -3.22 7.64 -9.53
N LEU A 45 -3.52 6.92 -8.47
CA LEU A 45 -4.05 5.56 -8.48
C LEU A 45 -5.53 5.57 -8.09
N VAL A 46 -6.39 5.12 -9.00
CA VAL A 46 -7.85 5.08 -8.79
C VAL A 46 -8.31 3.63 -8.70
N ALA A 47 -9.02 3.28 -7.62
CA ALA A 47 -9.61 1.95 -7.43
C ALA A 47 -10.77 2.02 -6.42
N GLY A 48 -11.66 1.02 -6.43
CA GLY A 48 -12.64 0.83 -5.35
C GLY A 48 -12.01 0.13 -4.14
N ASN A 49 -12.72 -0.84 -3.56
CA ASN A 49 -12.16 -1.72 -2.53
C ASN A 49 -11.03 -2.60 -3.07
N SER A 50 -9.79 -2.16 -2.91
CA SER A 50 -8.60 -2.93 -3.31
C SER A 50 -7.41 -2.59 -2.42
N SER A 51 -6.63 -3.62 -2.05
CA SER A 51 -5.37 -3.48 -1.31
C SER A 51 -4.31 -2.68 -2.07
N ILE A 52 -4.47 -2.48 -3.38
CA ILE A 52 -3.53 -1.70 -4.20
C ILE A 52 -3.40 -0.24 -3.72
N HIS A 53 -4.41 0.30 -3.02
CA HIS A 53 -4.32 1.61 -2.38
C HIS A 53 -3.22 1.67 -1.32
N LEU A 54 -3.03 0.61 -0.53
CA LEU A 54 -1.96 0.57 0.46
C LEU A 54 -0.58 0.49 -0.20
N GLU A 55 -0.44 -0.33 -1.26
CA GLU A 55 0.79 -0.43 -2.04
C GLU A 55 1.14 0.90 -2.70
N GLY A 56 0.14 1.56 -3.32
CA GLY A 56 0.24 2.92 -3.85
C GLY A 56 0.68 3.90 -2.78
N ALA A 57 0.11 3.77 -1.59
CA ALA A 57 0.43 4.68 -0.52
C ALA A 57 1.86 4.54 0.01
N ILE A 58 2.36 3.31 0.14
CA ILE A 58 3.75 3.01 0.52
C ILE A 58 4.73 3.54 -0.52
N LEU A 59 4.38 3.49 -1.81
CA LEU A 59 5.19 4.04 -2.90
C LEU A 59 5.04 5.56 -3.09
N GLY A 60 4.25 6.22 -2.24
CA GLY A 60 4.07 7.67 -2.28
C GLY A 60 3.17 8.16 -3.42
N VAL A 61 2.35 7.27 -4.00
CA VAL A 61 1.35 7.62 -5.02
C VAL A 61 0.05 8.07 -4.35
N ARG A 62 -0.59 9.07 -4.97
CA ARG A 62 -1.91 9.58 -4.54
C ARG A 62 -2.99 8.59 -4.88
N CYS A 63 -3.74 8.17 -3.88
CA CYS A 63 -4.74 7.12 -4.00
C CYS A 63 -6.14 7.72 -3.91
N VAL A 64 -7.02 7.34 -4.83
CA VAL A 64 -8.41 7.80 -4.89
C VAL A 64 -9.34 6.61 -4.90
N TYR A 65 -10.15 6.51 -3.86
CA TYR A 65 -11.26 5.58 -3.78
C TYR A 65 -12.39 6.06 -4.69
N TYR A 66 -12.69 5.27 -5.71
CA TYR A 66 -13.86 5.49 -6.56
C TYR A 66 -14.46 4.15 -6.98
N GLU A 67 -15.76 4.02 -6.80
CA GLU A 67 -16.50 2.83 -7.19
C GLU A 67 -17.30 3.07 -8.47
N LEU A 68 -16.94 2.33 -9.53
CA LEU A 68 -17.70 2.33 -10.78
C LEU A 68 -19.10 1.72 -10.63
N ASN A 69 -19.23 0.76 -9.71
CA ASN A 69 -20.50 0.14 -9.34
C ASN A 69 -20.60 0.14 -7.82
N SER A 70 -21.78 0.46 -7.28
CA SER A 70 -22.01 0.46 -5.83
C SER A 70 -21.62 -0.89 -5.23
N SER A 71 -20.62 -0.92 -4.36
CA SER A 71 -20.35 -2.08 -3.52
C SER A 71 -21.25 -2.05 -2.29
N ARG A 72 -21.47 -3.21 -1.68
CA ARG A 72 -22.22 -3.29 -0.43
C ARG A 72 -21.40 -2.84 0.78
N LEU A 73 -20.08 -2.71 0.63
CA LEU A 73 -19.14 -2.49 1.72
C LEU A 73 -18.24 -1.31 1.37
N TYR A 74 -18.73 -0.10 1.64
CA TYR A 74 -17.91 1.10 1.53
C TYR A 74 -16.70 1.02 2.46
N ASP A 75 -15.52 1.42 1.95
CA ASP A 75 -14.28 1.52 2.71
C ASP A 75 -13.95 0.26 3.52
N TYR A 76 -14.04 -0.91 2.88
CA TYR A 76 -13.89 -2.21 3.53
C TYR A 76 -12.59 -2.36 4.34
N TYR A 77 -11.51 -1.71 3.88
CA TYR A 77 -10.21 -1.74 4.54
C TYR A 77 -9.97 -0.58 5.52
N GLY A 78 -10.86 0.43 5.54
CA GLY A 78 -10.66 1.67 6.30
C GLY A 78 -9.69 2.66 5.64
N TYR A 79 -9.31 2.47 4.38
CA TYR A 79 -8.33 3.33 3.71
C TYR A 79 -8.80 4.77 3.53
N VAL A 80 -10.09 5.00 3.31
CA VAL A 80 -10.61 6.36 3.23
C VAL A 80 -10.61 6.99 4.62
N SER A 81 -11.20 6.31 5.60
CA SER A 81 -11.30 6.80 6.98
C SER A 81 -9.94 7.06 7.64
N GLU A 82 -8.93 6.27 7.30
CA GLU A 82 -7.55 6.44 7.78
C GLU A 82 -6.71 7.42 6.96
N GLY A 83 -7.21 7.94 5.84
CA GLY A 83 -6.48 8.89 4.99
C GLY A 83 -5.39 8.26 4.11
N ILE A 84 -5.50 6.96 3.81
CA ILE A 84 -4.68 6.27 2.80
C ILE A 84 -5.14 6.65 1.39
N ALA A 85 -6.45 6.80 1.18
CA ALA A 85 -7.05 7.17 -0.10
C ALA A 85 -8.09 8.28 0.09
N GLU A 86 -8.23 9.16 -0.90
CA GLU A 86 -9.27 10.18 -0.95
C GLU A 86 -10.53 9.61 -1.57
N TYR A 87 -11.71 9.96 -1.06
CA TYR A 87 -12.97 9.47 -1.61
C TYR A 87 -13.53 10.41 -2.66
N ALA A 88 -13.78 9.88 -3.86
CA ALA A 88 -14.56 10.56 -4.89
C ALA A 88 -15.98 9.97 -4.94
N LYS A 89 -17.01 10.82 -4.77
CA LYS A 89 -18.42 10.42 -4.79
C LYS A 89 -18.96 10.24 -6.20
N ASN A 90 -18.41 10.97 -7.16
CA ASN A 90 -18.85 11.00 -8.55
C ASN A 90 -17.65 11.24 -9.48
N ILE A 91 -17.92 11.18 -10.79
CA ILE A 91 -16.89 11.31 -11.81
C ILE A 91 -16.31 12.72 -11.86
N GLU A 92 -17.11 13.75 -11.56
CA GLU A 92 -16.69 15.14 -11.54
C GLU A 92 -15.66 15.39 -10.42
N GLU A 93 -15.92 14.87 -9.22
CA GLU A 93 -15.00 14.92 -8.07
C GLU A 93 -13.74 14.10 -8.34
N LEU A 94 -13.88 12.92 -8.95
CA LEU A 94 -12.72 12.12 -9.36
C LEU A 94 -11.81 12.89 -10.31
N VAL A 95 -12.38 13.52 -11.34
CA VAL A 95 -11.63 14.33 -12.31
C VAL A 95 -10.98 15.54 -11.64
N SER A 96 -11.69 16.21 -10.72
CA SER A 96 -11.13 17.32 -9.93
C SER A 96 -9.88 16.87 -9.16
N ILE A 97 -9.98 15.79 -8.39
CA ILE A 97 -8.87 15.24 -7.59
C ILE A 97 -7.69 14.84 -8.49
N CYS A 98 -7.96 14.23 -9.66
CA CYS A 98 -6.91 13.82 -10.59
C CYS A 98 -6.13 15.00 -11.20
N ASN A 99 -6.77 16.17 -11.33
CA ASN A 99 -6.18 17.37 -11.94
C ASN A 99 -5.46 18.28 -10.94
N GLU A 100 -5.64 18.06 -9.64
CA GLU A 100 -4.96 18.81 -8.60
C GLU A 100 -3.45 18.53 -8.56
N ASP A 101 -2.68 19.53 -8.13
CA ASP A 101 -1.25 19.37 -7.91
C ASP A 101 -0.99 18.39 -6.76
N ASN A 102 -0.14 17.40 -7.02
CA ASN A 102 0.20 16.32 -6.10
C ASN A 102 1.45 16.65 -5.24
N ASN A 103 2.05 17.83 -5.41
CA ASN A 103 3.28 18.23 -4.72
C ASN A 103 3.15 18.26 -3.18
N GLY A 104 1.95 18.51 -2.63
CA GLY A 104 1.71 18.54 -1.18
C GLY A 104 1.26 17.21 -0.56
N TYR A 105 0.93 16.20 -1.38
CA TYR A 105 0.35 14.95 -0.90
C TYR A 105 1.41 13.99 -0.31
N LYS A 106 2.67 14.16 -0.70
CA LYS A 106 3.76 13.28 -0.31
C LYS A 106 4.29 13.65 1.09
N HIS A 107 4.25 12.66 2.00
CA HIS A 107 4.97 12.64 3.28
C HIS A 107 4.45 13.52 4.42
N SER A 108 3.14 13.83 4.49
CA SER A 108 2.59 14.38 5.73
C SER A 108 2.73 13.38 6.90
N GLU A 109 2.97 13.87 8.12
CA GLU A 109 3.07 13.01 9.31
C GLU A 109 1.81 12.17 9.53
N ALA A 110 0.63 12.77 9.26
CA ALA A 110 -0.65 12.09 9.32
C ALA A 110 -0.68 10.87 8.39
N ARG A 111 -0.15 11.02 7.17
CA ARG A 111 -0.11 9.95 6.17
C ARG A 111 0.90 8.86 6.54
N VAL A 112 2.06 9.22 7.08
CA VAL A 112 3.02 8.24 7.61
C VAL A 112 2.37 7.42 8.73
N LYS A 113 1.64 8.07 9.64
CA LYS A 113 0.88 7.41 10.70
C LYS A 113 -0.21 6.49 10.15
N ALA A 114 -0.95 6.93 9.15
CA ALA A 114 -1.97 6.13 8.47
C ALA A 114 -1.38 4.85 7.89
N ILE A 115 -0.29 4.96 7.12
CA ILE A 115 0.37 3.78 6.51
C ILE A 115 0.89 2.83 7.60
N LYS A 116 1.47 3.37 8.67
CA LYS A 116 1.99 2.56 9.78
C LYS A 116 0.92 1.72 10.50
N ARG A 117 -0.36 2.09 10.43
CA ARG A 117 -1.45 1.24 10.95
C ARG A 117 -1.59 -0.08 10.19
N TYR A 118 -1.21 -0.09 8.92
CA TYR A 118 -1.30 -1.26 8.04
C TYR A 118 0.06 -1.89 7.74
N SER A 119 1.15 -1.13 7.85
CA SER A 119 2.52 -1.56 7.59
C SER A 119 3.47 -1.01 8.66
N ALA A 120 3.70 -1.80 9.72
CA ALA A 120 4.55 -1.40 10.84
C ALA A 120 5.99 -1.05 10.41
N SER A 121 6.52 -1.73 9.38
CA SER A 121 7.86 -1.50 8.86
C SER A 121 8.01 -0.21 8.04
N TYR A 122 6.91 0.44 7.64
CA TYR A 122 6.95 1.64 6.81
C TYR A 122 7.69 2.79 7.51
N ALA A 123 8.56 3.48 6.79
CA ALA A 123 9.43 4.54 7.31
C ALA A 123 10.27 4.09 8.53
N THR A 124 10.65 2.82 8.58
CA THR A 124 11.65 2.29 9.52
C THR A 124 12.80 1.65 8.73
N LYS A 125 13.89 1.27 9.41
CA LYS A 125 15.02 0.57 8.79
C LYS A 125 14.65 -0.78 8.17
N TRP A 126 13.46 -1.29 8.47
CA TRP A 126 12.93 -2.57 8.01
C TRP A 126 12.06 -2.46 6.78
N GLN A 127 11.70 -1.26 6.32
CA GLN A 127 10.95 -1.09 5.08
C GLN A 127 11.69 -1.74 3.90
N GLY A 128 11.02 -2.64 3.17
CA GLY A 128 11.60 -3.41 2.07
C GLY A 128 12.61 -4.49 2.51
N ARG A 129 12.74 -4.71 3.82
CA ARG A 129 13.62 -5.70 4.45
C ARG A 129 12.85 -6.61 5.42
N GLU A 130 11.54 -6.66 5.29
CA GLU A 130 10.63 -7.42 6.15
C GLU A 130 10.96 -8.92 6.11
N GLY A 131 11.31 -9.46 4.94
CA GLY A 131 11.76 -10.86 4.84
C GLY A 131 13.01 -11.15 5.66
N LYS A 132 13.95 -10.20 5.75
CA LYS A 132 15.14 -10.32 6.59
C LYS A 132 14.78 -10.21 8.08
N LEU A 133 13.87 -9.30 8.43
CA LEU A 133 13.36 -9.20 9.80
C LEU A 133 12.73 -10.53 10.24
N VAL A 134 11.82 -11.08 9.43
CA VAL A 134 11.15 -12.35 9.69
C VAL A 134 12.15 -13.49 9.81
N ALA A 135 13.09 -13.63 8.87
CA ALA A 135 14.10 -14.68 8.91
C ALA A 135 14.98 -14.60 10.17
N ASN A 136 15.39 -13.39 10.57
CA ASN A 136 16.15 -13.18 11.80
C ASN A 136 15.33 -13.57 13.04
N THR A 137 14.06 -13.19 13.09
CA THR A 137 13.16 -13.52 14.21
C THR A 137 12.98 -15.04 14.34
N LEU A 138 12.78 -15.75 13.23
CA LEU A 138 12.65 -17.21 13.23
C LEU A 138 13.93 -17.91 13.72
N GLN A 139 15.11 -17.40 13.36
CA GLN A 139 16.38 -17.94 13.86
C GLN A 139 16.56 -17.75 15.36
N LYS A 140 16.16 -16.58 15.89
CA LYS A 140 16.19 -16.31 17.34
C LYS A 140 15.23 -17.22 18.10
N LEU A 141 14.00 -17.38 17.60
CA LEU A 141 13.00 -18.27 18.20
C LEU A 141 13.46 -19.74 18.24
N ARG A 142 14.20 -20.20 17.22
CA ARG A 142 14.80 -21.53 17.20
C ARG A 142 15.84 -21.74 18.30
N SER A 143 16.41 -20.65 18.85
CA SER A 143 17.47 -20.69 19.85
C SER A 143 16.94 -20.60 21.29
N ASP A 144 15.67 -20.95 21.53
CA ASP A 144 14.94 -20.87 22.82
C ASP A 144 14.96 -19.48 23.49
N ILE A 145 15.13 -18.42 22.70
CA ILE A 145 14.96 -17.04 23.17
C ILE A 145 13.46 -16.79 23.35
N GLY A 146 13.05 -16.35 24.54
CA GLY A 146 11.66 -16.00 24.84
C GLY A 146 11.15 -14.90 23.91
N VAL A 147 9.85 -14.91 23.59
CA VAL A 147 9.23 -13.91 22.70
C VAL A 147 9.45 -12.48 23.20
N GLY A 148 9.49 -12.29 24.53
CA GLY A 148 9.77 -11.01 25.16
C GLY A 148 11.18 -10.46 24.86
N ASP A 149 12.14 -11.33 24.58
CA ASP A 149 13.56 -10.97 24.41
C ASP A 149 13.97 -10.82 22.94
N LEU A 150 13.06 -11.09 21.99
CA LEU A 150 13.36 -11.11 20.55
C LEU A 150 13.90 -9.78 20.02
N TYR A 151 13.44 -8.68 20.61
CA TYR A 151 13.75 -7.32 20.17
C TYR A 151 14.28 -6.44 21.32
N CYS A 152 14.68 -7.04 22.44
CA CYS A 152 15.41 -6.33 23.47
C CYS A 152 16.85 -6.11 23.01
N VAL A 153 17.31 -4.87 23.03
CA VAL A 153 18.76 -4.59 22.98
C VAL A 153 19.24 -4.62 24.42
N ILE A 154 20.27 -5.43 24.71
CA ILE A 154 21.05 -5.22 25.92
C ILE A 154 21.94 -4.02 25.61
N ASP A 155 21.60 -2.86 26.15
CA ASP A 155 22.44 -1.67 26.05
C ASP A 155 23.63 -1.87 27.01
N VAL A 156 24.79 -2.22 26.46
CA VAL A 156 26.02 -2.43 27.22
C VAL A 156 26.79 -1.12 27.27
N ASP A 157 26.19 -0.09 27.88
CA ASP A 157 26.97 1.07 28.31
C ASP A 157 26.38 1.68 29.58
N SER A 158 27.22 1.72 30.62
CA SER A 158 27.05 2.36 31.94
C SER A 158 25.98 1.79 32.90
N SER A 159 26.39 0.82 33.73
CA SER A 159 25.92 0.59 35.12
C SER A 159 24.43 0.40 35.46
N THR A 160 23.51 0.37 34.49
CA THR A 160 22.10 0.00 34.70
C THR A 160 21.57 -0.84 33.54
N PHE A 161 21.06 -2.04 33.85
CA PHE A 161 20.39 -2.91 32.87
C PHE A 161 19.04 -2.30 32.50
N ASN A 162 18.99 -1.49 31.44
CA ASN A 162 17.73 -1.01 30.88
C ASN A 162 17.35 -1.85 29.66
N ILE A 163 16.22 -2.54 29.74
CA ILE A 163 15.61 -3.23 28.59
C ILE A 163 14.98 -2.15 27.71
N VAL A 164 15.62 -1.84 26.58
CA VAL A 164 15.05 -0.92 25.59
C VAL A 164 14.34 -1.73 24.51
N ASN A 165 13.03 -1.54 24.39
CA ASN A 165 12.23 -2.07 23.29
C ASN A 165 12.62 -1.33 22.01
N ILE A 166 13.06 -2.07 20.98
CA ILE A 166 13.24 -1.49 19.66
C ILE A 166 11.85 -1.12 19.12
N PRO A 167 11.60 0.13 18.71
CA PRO A 167 10.42 0.44 17.92
C PRO A 167 10.52 -0.34 16.60
N ILE A 168 9.64 -1.33 16.45
CA ILE A 168 9.44 -2.09 15.21
C ILE A 168 8.83 -1.14 14.16
#